data_AF-A0A7C7ZFS9-F1
#
_entry.id   AF-A0A7C7ZFS9-F1
#
_cell.length_a   1.000
_cell.length_b   1.000
_cell.length_c   1.000
_cell.angle_alpha   90.00
_cell.angle_beta   90.00
_cell.angle_gamma   90.00
#
_symmetry.space_group_name_H-M   'P 1'
#
loop_
_entity.id
_entity.type
_entity.pdbx_description
1 polymer ?
#
loop_
_entity_poly.entity_id
_entity_poly.type
_entity_poly.pdbx_seq_one_letter_code
_entity_poly.pdbx_strand_id
1 'polypeptide(L)'
;MHRYEEQNSEQTLAEGLSEYYRENANLVPRSKLSAEASEFFRCHDTAHVVFGCDISLNDEAMVKIYSIFGTSGGFGILKGYRLHESGEIYRKLSIVEVVKTAFAAVVLIPRTMLKCRSQRGRWPWNQFDDQLSVPLKKLREEYGVRVAHLNHPPP
;
A
#
# COMPACT_ATOMS: atom_id res chain seq x y z
N MET A 1 -9.55 -12.15 0.97
CA MET A 1 -9.19 -11.13 1.95
C MET A 1 -8.28 -11.79 2.96
N HIS A 2 -7.04 -11.34 2.98
CA HIS A 2 -5.99 -11.75 3.90
C HIS A 2 -6.25 -11.15 5.28
N ARG A 3 -5.68 -11.75 6.33
CA ARG A 3 -5.92 -11.28 7.70
C ARG A 3 -5.39 -9.86 7.90
N TYR A 4 -4.28 -9.50 7.25
CA TYR A 4 -3.75 -8.15 7.36
C TYR A 4 -4.69 -7.10 6.73
N GLU A 5 -5.59 -7.45 5.81
CA GLU A 5 -6.53 -6.50 5.20
C GLU A 5 -7.67 -6.10 6.14
N GLU A 6 -7.94 -6.88 7.21
CA GLU A 6 -9.02 -6.60 8.14
C GLU A 6 -8.73 -5.40 9.03
N GLN A 7 -9.64 -4.42 9.12
CA GLN A 7 -9.45 -3.17 9.90
C GLN A 7 -8.88 -3.40 11.30
N ASN A 8 -9.40 -4.42 12.00
CA ASN A 8 -9.07 -4.73 13.39
C ASN A 8 -8.15 -5.95 13.53
N SER A 9 -7.35 -6.26 12.50
CA SER A 9 -6.41 -7.38 12.54
C SER A 9 -5.51 -7.31 13.78
N GLU A 10 -5.48 -8.43 14.51
CA GLU A 10 -4.65 -8.61 15.70
C GLU A 10 -3.21 -9.03 15.37
N GLN A 11 -2.90 -9.28 14.09
CA GLN A 11 -1.52 -9.52 13.67
C GLN A 11 -0.64 -8.32 14.01
N THR A 12 0.58 -8.60 14.43
CA THR A 12 1.65 -7.61 14.43
C THR A 12 1.98 -7.18 13.00
N LEU A 13 2.59 -6.00 12.84
CA LEU A 13 3.04 -5.54 11.52
C LEU A 13 3.98 -6.56 10.84
N ALA A 14 4.87 -7.18 11.61
CA ALA A 14 5.77 -8.22 11.11
C ALA A 14 5.01 -9.48 10.65
N GLU A 15 3.97 -9.91 11.38
CA GLU A 15 3.14 -11.05 10.97
C GLU A 15 2.32 -10.73 9.73
N GLY A 16 1.79 -9.51 9.61
CA GLY A 16 1.08 -9.05 8.40
C GLY A 16 2.00 -9.01 7.18
N LEU A 17 3.23 -8.50 7.34
CA LEU A 17 4.27 -8.56 6.30
C LEU A 17 4.64 -10.01 5.93
N SER A 18 4.74 -10.89 6.92
CA SER A 18 5.05 -12.30 6.69
C SER A 18 3.95 -13.03 5.91
N GLU A 19 2.67 -12.69 6.18
CA GLU A 19 1.53 -13.15 5.38
C GLU A 19 1.62 -12.57 3.96
N TYR A 20 1.76 -11.25 3.83
CA TYR A 20 1.86 -10.57 2.53
C TYR A 20 2.95 -11.18 1.63
N TYR A 21 4.16 -11.43 2.14
CA TYR A 21 5.22 -12.03 1.33
C TYR A 21 4.99 -13.49 0.97
N ARG A 22 4.31 -14.26 1.84
CA ARG A 22 3.98 -15.66 1.58
C ARG A 22 2.97 -15.78 0.44
N GLU A 23 1.95 -14.92 0.46
CA GLU A 23 0.90 -14.88 -0.55
C GLU A 23 1.41 -14.30 -1.89
N ASN A 24 2.46 -13.47 -1.82
CA ASN A 24 3.06 -12.81 -2.99
C ASN A 24 4.49 -13.31 -3.25
N ALA A 25 4.70 -14.62 -3.26
CA ALA A 25 6.02 -15.25 -3.45
C ALA A 25 6.72 -14.90 -4.79
N ASN A 26 5.96 -14.38 -5.76
CA ASN A 26 6.44 -13.98 -7.08
C ASN A 26 7.09 -12.57 -7.09
N LEU A 27 7.05 -11.84 -5.97
CA LEU A 27 7.67 -10.52 -5.89
C LEU A 27 9.18 -10.60 -6.12
N VAL A 28 9.73 -9.56 -6.73
CA VAL A 28 11.16 -9.50 -7.06
C VAL A 28 12.01 -9.69 -5.80
N PRO A 29 12.96 -10.64 -5.77
CA PRO A 29 13.84 -10.82 -4.62
C PRO A 29 14.65 -9.56 -4.33
N ARG A 30 14.65 -9.11 -3.07
CA ARG A 30 15.30 -7.84 -2.67
C ARG A 30 16.82 -7.88 -2.86
N SER A 31 17.41 -9.08 -2.81
CA SER A 31 18.83 -9.32 -3.10
C SER A 31 19.26 -9.00 -4.53
N LYS A 32 18.32 -8.82 -5.47
CA LYS A 32 18.60 -8.43 -6.86
C LYS A 32 18.51 -6.92 -7.11
N LEU A 33 18.22 -6.13 -6.08
CA LEU A 33 17.96 -4.70 -6.17
C LEU A 33 19.11 -3.88 -5.58
N SER A 34 19.21 -2.60 -5.96
CA SER A 34 20.09 -1.67 -5.26
C SER A 34 19.60 -1.47 -3.81
N ALA A 35 20.47 -0.96 -2.93
CA ALA A 35 20.09 -0.68 -1.55
C ALA A 35 18.89 0.28 -1.48
N GLU A 36 18.86 1.31 -2.33
CA GLU A 36 17.77 2.28 -2.40
C GLU A 36 16.46 1.66 -2.89
N ALA A 37 16.52 0.78 -3.90
CA ALA A 37 15.36 0.09 -4.42
C ALA A 37 14.81 -0.96 -3.44
N SER A 38 15.70 -1.68 -2.75
CA SER A 38 15.34 -2.62 -1.68
C SER A 38 14.61 -1.91 -0.54
N GLU A 39 15.13 -0.77 -0.08
CA GLU A 39 14.51 0.02 0.97
C GLU A 39 13.16 0.59 0.54
N PHE A 40 13.06 1.08 -0.70
CA PHE A 40 11.79 1.56 -1.25
C PHE A 40 10.72 0.47 -1.23
N PHE A 41 11.02 -0.75 -1.69
CA PHE A 41 10.04 -1.84 -1.64
C PHE A 41 9.70 -2.27 -0.23
N ARG A 42 10.68 -2.28 0.68
CA ARG A 42 10.41 -2.58 2.09
C ARG A 42 9.35 -1.64 2.65
N CYS A 43 9.49 -0.34 2.40
CA CYS A 43 8.50 0.66 2.83
C CYS A 43 7.17 0.50 2.08
N HIS A 44 7.22 0.26 0.77
CA HIS A 44 6.07 0.04 -0.10
C HIS A 44 5.20 -1.13 0.36
N ASP A 45 5.80 -2.30 0.52
CA ASP A 45 5.12 -3.53 0.95
C ASP A 45 4.56 -3.39 2.36
N THR A 46 5.25 -2.64 3.22
CA THR A 46 4.73 -2.31 4.55
C THR A 46 3.50 -1.42 4.47
N ALA A 47 3.45 -0.49 3.50
CA ALA A 47 2.26 0.32 3.27
C ALA A 47 1.05 -0.53 2.83
N HIS A 48 1.24 -1.57 2.00
CA HIS A 48 0.15 -2.52 1.71
C HIS A 48 -0.45 -3.09 2.99
N VAL A 49 0.40 -3.55 3.90
CA VAL A 49 -0.03 -4.17 5.16
C VAL A 49 -0.69 -3.15 6.10
N VAL A 50 -0.11 -1.96 6.28
CA VAL A 50 -0.67 -0.92 7.17
C VAL A 50 -2.03 -0.44 6.69
N PHE A 51 -2.18 -0.20 5.38
CA PHE A 51 -3.41 0.33 4.79
C PHE A 51 -4.41 -0.77 4.36
N GLY A 52 -4.05 -2.05 4.50
CA GLY A 52 -4.92 -3.19 4.20
C GLY A 52 -5.25 -3.28 2.71
N CYS A 53 -4.21 -3.31 1.89
CA CYS A 53 -4.29 -3.38 0.43
C CYS A 53 -3.60 -4.66 -0.07
N ASP A 54 -4.22 -5.37 -1.00
CA ASP A 54 -3.61 -6.48 -1.74
C ASP A 54 -2.74 -5.96 -2.91
N ILE A 55 -2.39 -6.82 -3.88
CA ILE A 55 -1.62 -6.47 -5.08
C ILE A 55 -2.49 -6.25 -6.34
N SER A 56 -3.81 -6.10 -6.17
CA SER A 56 -4.71 -5.79 -7.28
C SER A 56 -4.42 -4.38 -7.83
N LEU A 57 -4.79 -4.13 -9.08
CA LEU A 57 -4.49 -2.85 -9.73
C LEU A 57 -5.06 -1.64 -8.98
N ASN A 58 -6.26 -1.79 -8.41
CA ASN A 58 -6.88 -0.72 -7.62
C ASN A 58 -6.12 -0.50 -6.31
N ASP A 59 -5.69 -1.57 -5.65
CA ASP A 59 -4.98 -1.52 -4.38
C ASP A 59 -3.58 -0.94 -4.53
N GLU A 60 -2.87 -1.28 -5.61
CA GLU A 60 -1.62 -0.63 -6.03
C GLU A 60 -1.80 0.88 -6.23
N ALA A 61 -2.89 1.30 -6.89
CA ALA A 61 -3.20 2.72 -7.04
C ALA A 61 -3.51 3.40 -5.69
N MET A 62 -4.19 2.71 -4.78
CA MET A 62 -4.43 3.22 -3.43
C MET A 62 -3.15 3.32 -2.62
N VAL A 63 -2.26 2.32 -2.67
CA VAL A 63 -0.98 2.34 -1.96
C VAL A 63 -0.11 3.50 -2.44
N LYS A 64 -0.09 3.82 -3.73
CA LYS A 64 0.57 5.05 -4.22
C LYS A 64 0.03 6.30 -3.55
N ILE A 65 -1.29 6.44 -3.46
CA ILE A 65 -1.95 7.60 -2.85
C ILE A 65 -1.66 7.64 -1.34
N TYR A 66 -1.78 6.51 -0.64
CA TYR A 66 -1.45 6.42 0.78
C TYR A 66 0.02 6.73 1.05
N SER A 67 0.93 6.22 0.22
CA SER A 67 2.36 6.50 0.34
C SER A 67 2.65 8.01 0.23
N ILE A 68 1.96 8.73 -0.67
CA ILE A 68 2.13 10.18 -0.83
C ILE A 68 1.45 10.97 0.29
N PHE A 69 0.20 10.65 0.65
CA PHE A 69 -0.64 11.51 1.48
C PHE A 69 -0.85 11.00 2.91
N GLY A 70 -0.77 9.68 3.11
CA GLY A 70 -0.99 9.01 4.39
C GLY A 70 0.29 8.64 5.15
N THR A 71 1.46 8.81 4.54
CA THR A 71 2.77 8.55 5.18
C THR A 71 3.67 9.78 5.20
N SER A 72 4.76 9.72 5.98
CA SER A 72 5.78 10.77 6.01
C SER A 72 6.61 10.89 4.72
N GLY A 73 6.51 9.92 3.79
CA GLY A 73 7.27 9.90 2.54
C GLY A 73 6.93 11.02 1.55
N GLY A 74 5.66 11.47 1.53
CA GLY A 74 5.25 12.61 0.72
C GLY A 74 5.49 12.44 -0.79
N PHE A 75 5.72 13.53 -1.50
CA PHE A 75 6.07 13.48 -2.93
C PHE A 75 7.48 12.91 -3.21
N GLY A 76 8.33 12.77 -2.20
CA GLY A 76 9.69 12.25 -2.36
C GLY A 76 9.72 10.79 -2.84
N ILE A 77 8.69 10.02 -2.50
CA ILE A 77 8.57 8.61 -2.89
C ILE A 77 8.27 8.40 -4.38
N LEU A 78 7.83 9.43 -5.11
CA LEU A 78 7.62 9.34 -6.56
C LEU A 78 8.90 8.97 -7.34
N LYS A 79 10.08 9.31 -6.80
CA LYS A 79 11.36 8.91 -7.40
C LYS A 79 11.53 7.39 -7.38
N GLY A 80 11.10 6.73 -6.30
CA GLY A 80 11.14 5.27 -6.17
C GLY A 80 10.16 4.59 -7.13
N TYR A 81 8.93 5.11 -7.24
CA TYR A 81 7.97 4.62 -8.23
C TYR A 81 8.48 4.78 -9.66
N ARG A 82 9.09 5.92 -10.01
CA ARG A 82 9.67 6.11 -11.36
C ARG A 82 10.78 5.12 -11.70
N LEU A 83 11.52 4.62 -10.71
CA LEU A 83 12.59 3.64 -10.91
C LEU A 83 12.04 2.28 -11.35
N HIS A 84 10.80 1.95 -10.98
CA HIS A 84 10.15 0.67 -11.33
C HIS A 84 8.99 0.77 -12.31
N GLU A 85 8.30 1.90 -12.39
CA GLU A 85 7.12 2.09 -13.24
C GLU A 85 7.43 2.46 -14.69
N SER A 86 8.69 2.53 -15.09
CA SER A 86 9.05 3.07 -16.40
C SER A 86 8.88 2.05 -17.54
N GLY A 87 7.70 2.03 -18.14
CA GLY A 87 7.53 1.82 -19.59
C GLY A 87 6.65 0.65 -20.04
N GLU A 88 6.68 -0.49 -19.33
CA GLU A 88 5.99 -1.71 -19.82
C GLU A 88 4.49 -1.73 -19.56
N ILE A 89 4.03 -1.17 -18.43
CA ILE A 89 2.62 -1.20 -18.01
C ILE A 89 1.76 -0.40 -19.01
N TYR A 90 2.21 0.79 -19.41
CA TYR A 90 1.45 1.65 -20.32
C TYR A 90 1.46 1.19 -21.80
N ARG A 91 2.44 0.36 -22.21
CA ARG A 91 2.50 -0.14 -23.60
C ARG A 91 1.54 -1.28 -23.92
N LYS A 92 0.97 -1.92 -22.90
CA LYS A 92 0.13 -3.13 -23.06
C LYS A 92 -1.36 -2.89 -22.81
N LEU A 93 -1.75 -1.69 -22.36
CA LEU A 93 -3.15 -1.39 -22.04
C LEU A 93 -3.94 -1.10 -23.33
N SER A 94 -5.05 -1.83 -23.49
CA SER A 94 -6.06 -1.54 -24.51
C SER A 94 -6.85 -0.26 -24.17
N ILE A 95 -7.48 0.36 -25.17
CA ILE A 95 -8.31 1.57 -24.99
C ILE A 95 -9.42 1.34 -23.94
N VAL A 96 -10.01 0.15 -23.91
CA VAL A 96 -11.05 -0.21 -22.93
C VAL A 96 -10.49 -0.21 -21.51
N GLU A 97 -9.28 -0.74 -21.32
CA GLU A 97 -8.61 -0.74 -20.01
C GLU A 97 -8.21 0.66 -19.57
N VAL A 98 -7.78 1.52 -20.52
CA VAL A 98 -7.49 2.94 -20.24
C VAL A 98 -8.75 3.66 -19.75
N VAL A 99 -9.89 3.50 -20.43
CA VAL A 99 -11.16 4.12 -20.03
C VAL A 99 -11.64 3.59 -18.68
N LYS A 100 -11.57 2.27 -18.45
CA LYS A 100 -11.91 1.67 -17.15
C LYS A 100 -11.04 2.21 -16.02
N THR A 101 -9.73 2.30 -16.26
CA THR A 101 -8.75 2.83 -15.30
C THR A 101 -9.03 4.30 -15.00
N ALA A 102 -9.33 5.11 -16.01
CA ALA A 102 -9.68 6.51 -15.84
C ALA A 102 -10.96 6.69 -15.00
N PHE A 103 -12.00 5.90 -15.28
CA PHE A 103 -13.24 5.95 -14.49
C PHE A 103 -13.03 5.49 -13.05
N ALA A 104 -12.27 4.41 -12.84
CA ALA A 104 -11.91 3.94 -11.52
C ALA A 104 -11.13 5.02 -10.74
N ALA A 105 -10.18 5.70 -11.39
CA ALA A 105 -9.38 6.76 -10.78
C ALA A 105 -10.23 7.95 -10.30
N VAL A 106 -11.25 8.37 -11.05
CA VAL A 106 -12.17 9.46 -10.67
C VAL A 106 -12.87 9.17 -9.33
N VAL A 107 -13.14 7.90 -9.04
CA VAL A 107 -13.82 7.47 -7.81
C VAL A 107 -12.82 7.11 -6.71
N LEU A 108 -11.76 6.39 -7.06
CA LEU A 108 -10.77 5.85 -6.14
C LEU A 108 -9.93 6.96 -5.51
N ILE A 109 -9.42 7.89 -6.32
CA ILE A 109 -8.53 8.96 -5.85
C ILE A 109 -9.19 9.80 -4.74
N PRO A 110 -10.37 10.42 -4.95
CA PRO A 110 -10.96 11.25 -3.90
C PRO A 110 -11.33 10.44 -2.67
N ARG A 111 -11.78 9.18 -2.82
CA ARG A 111 -12.10 8.32 -1.67
C ARG A 111 -10.88 8.01 -0.83
N THR A 112 -9.77 7.62 -1.45
CA THR A 112 -8.51 7.34 -0.76
C THR A 112 -7.93 8.61 -0.14
N MET A 113 -7.98 9.75 -0.84
CA MET A 113 -7.57 11.03 -0.27
C MET A 113 -8.40 11.44 0.94
N LEU A 114 -9.72 11.22 0.93
CA LEU A 114 -10.56 11.47 2.10
C LEU A 114 -10.16 10.59 3.29
N LYS A 115 -9.80 9.32 3.05
CA LYS A 115 -9.25 8.45 4.10
C LYS A 115 -7.94 9.01 4.65
N CYS A 116 -7.00 9.40 3.79
CA CYS A 116 -5.76 10.04 4.22
C CYS A 116 -6.00 11.31 5.04
N ARG A 117 -6.95 12.15 4.63
CA ARG A 117 -7.34 13.37 5.35
C ARG A 117 -7.99 13.10 6.70
N SER A 118 -8.61 11.94 6.87
CA SER A 118 -9.23 11.53 8.14
C SER A 118 -8.24 10.90 9.13
N GLN A 119 -6.98 10.67 8.71
CA GLN A 119 -5.93 10.19 9.61
C GLN A 119 -5.62 11.21 10.71
N ARG A 120 -5.27 10.70 11.89
CA ARG A 120 -4.81 11.52 13.03
C ARG A 120 -3.38 12.00 12.84
N GLY A 121 -2.59 11.25 12.07
CA GLY A 121 -1.22 11.56 11.73
C GLY A 121 -0.74 10.71 10.55
N ARG A 122 0.39 11.13 9.97
CA ARG A 122 1.04 10.38 8.90
C ARG A 122 1.86 9.24 9.51
N TRP A 123 1.72 8.04 8.96
CA TRP A 123 2.51 6.89 9.36
C TRP A 123 3.98 7.04 8.87
N PRO A 124 5.01 6.67 9.66
CA PRO A 124 6.41 6.84 9.27
C PRO A 124 6.80 5.92 8.10
N TRP A 125 7.21 6.49 6.97
CA TRP A 125 7.51 5.73 5.74
C TRP A 125 8.67 4.74 5.88
N ASN A 126 9.78 5.12 6.52
CA ASN A 126 11.02 4.33 6.58
C ASN A 126 11.57 4.12 8.01
N GLN A 127 10.87 4.61 9.04
CA GLN A 127 11.28 4.55 10.45
C GLN A 127 10.24 3.78 11.27
N PHE A 128 9.86 2.60 10.80
CA PHE A 128 8.79 1.78 11.39
C PHE A 128 9.30 0.49 12.03
N ASP A 129 10.62 0.30 12.14
CA ASP A 129 11.20 -0.95 12.67
C ASP A 129 10.76 -1.22 14.12
N ASP A 130 10.65 -0.16 14.94
CA ASP A 130 10.14 -0.25 16.32
C ASP A 130 8.64 -0.63 16.38
N GLN A 131 7.93 -0.55 15.26
CA GLN A 131 6.51 -0.88 15.13
C GLN A 131 6.26 -2.30 14.64
N LEU A 132 7.30 -3.05 14.28
CA LEU A 132 7.17 -4.40 13.72
C LEU A 132 6.42 -5.37 14.65
N SER A 133 6.57 -5.23 15.96
CA SER A 133 5.89 -6.04 16.97
C SER A 133 4.53 -5.47 17.41
N VAL A 134 4.11 -4.33 16.87
CA VAL A 134 2.85 -3.67 17.25
C VAL A 134 1.70 -4.27 16.43
N PRO A 135 0.57 -4.64 17.06
CA PRO A 135 -0.65 -5.06 16.36
C PRO A 135 -1.15 -4.02 15.36
N LEU A 136 -1.56 -4.45 14.17
CA LEU A 136 -2.07 -3.60 13.10
C LEU A 136 -3.28 -2.78 13.54
N LYS A 137 -4.20 -3.37 14.30
CA LYS A 137 -5.32 -2.65 14.93
C LYS A 137 -4.85 -1.43 15.73
N LYS A 138 -3.81 -1.58 16.55
CA LYS A 138 -3.27 -0.49 17.39
C LYS A 138 -2.60 0.59 16.54
N LEU A 139 -1.79 0.21 15.55
CA LEU A 139 -1.18 1.17 14.62
C LEU A 139 -2.24 1.97 13.88
N ARG A 140 -3.29 1.29 13.39
CA ARG A 140 -4.38 1.95 12.67
C ARG A 140 -5.19 2.87 13.56
N GLU A 141 -5.44 2.48 14.80
CA GLU A 141 -6.07 3.35 15.80
C GLU A 141 -5.20 4.59 16.09
N GLU A 142 -3.89 4.41 16.31
CA GLU A 142 -2.95 5.49 16.60
C GLU A 142 -2.90 6.53 15.48
N TYR A 143 -2.69 6.09 14.24
CA TYR A 143 -2.58 6.97 13.08
C TYR A 143 -3.94 7.35 12.47
N GLY A 144 -5.05 6.79 12.96
CA GLY A 144 -6.38 6.98 12.37
C GLY A 144 -6.52 6.38 10.96
N VAL A 145 -5.79 5.31 10.66
CA VAL A 145 -5.85 4.62 9.38
C VAL A 145 -7.13 3.81 9.28
N ARG A 146 -7.87 4.03 8.18
CA ARG A 146 -9.00 3.18 7.79
C ARG A 146 -8.57 2.35 6.59
N VAL A 147 -8.68 1.02 6.69
CA VAL A 147 -8.26 0.12 5.62
C VAL A 147 -9.02 0.40 4.33
N ALA A 148 -8.39 0.08 3.20
CA ALA A 148 -8.90 0.38 1.87
C ALA A 148 -10.30 -0.21 1.64
N HIS A 149 -10.52 -1.46 2.01
CA HIS A 149 -11.79 -2.17 1.87
C HIS A 149 -12.51 -2.25 3.22
N LEU A 150 -13.46 -1.36 3.47
CA LEU A 150 -14.38 -1.51 4.60
C LEU A 150 -15.53 -2.41 4.15
N ASN A 151 -15.47 -3.70 4.47
CA ASN A 151 -16.52 -4.70 4.24
C ASN A 151 -16.99 -4.80 2.77
N HIS A 152 -16.33 -5.64 1.97
CA HIS A 152 -17.05 -6.35 0.91
C HIS A 152 -17.56 -7.67 1.50
N PRO A 153 -18.87 -7.99 1.41
CA PRO A 153 -19.28 -9.39 1.60
C PRO A 153 -18.58 -10.22 0.52
N PRO A 154 -18.22 -11.48 0.80
CA PRO A 154 -17.68 -12.36 -0.24
C PRO A 154 -18.71 -12.50 -1.38
N PRO A 155 -18.24 -12.72 -2.63
CA PRO A 155 -19.11 -12.96 -3.77
C PRO A 155 -20.06 -14.14 -3.55
#